data_AF-A0A4R2RDA0-F1
#
_entry.id   AF-A0A4R2RDA0-F1
#
_cell.length_a   1.000
_cell.length_b   1.000
_cell.length_c   1.000
_cell.angle_alpha   90.00
_cell.angle_beta   90.00
_cell.angle_gamma   90.00
#
_symmetry.space_group_name_H-M   'P 1'
#
loop_
_entity.id
_entity.type
_entity.pdbx_description
1 polymer ?
#
loop_
_entity_poly.entity_id
_entity_poly.type
_entity_poly.pdbx_seq_one_letter_code
_entity_poly.pdbx_strand_id
1 'polypeptide(L)'
;MDQAGTNLMIRQALARHQAALDGWVRQVRFARTAGEAFRAAARQPIPPSLIASLRVLHGNPGRRARAEVEAALAGWVEKLPADDPHLPELMRAVRGHFPEIHRKLEALRR
;
A
#
# COMPACT_ATOMS: atom_id res chain seq x y z
N MET A 1 22.51 -24.78 12.49
CA MET A 1 22.58 -23.39 12.01
C MET A 1 23.06 -22.53 13.17
N ASP A 2 24.03 -21.66 12.94
CA ASP A 2 24.47 -20.71 13.96
C ASP A 2 23.47 -19.54 14.07
N GLN A 3 23.51 -18.86 15.21
CA GLN A 3 22.65 -17.70 15.47
C GLN A 3 23.02 -16.51 14.57
N ALA A 4 24.28 -16.42 14.14
CA ALA A 4 24.79 -15.37 13.26
C ALA A 4 24.20 -15.46 11.84
N GLY A 5 24.19 -16.65 11.24
CA GLY A 5 23.61 -16.90 9.91
C GLY A 5 22.09 -16.69 9.89
N THR A 6 21.40 -17.08 10.96
CA THR A 6 19.95 -16.83 11.11
C THR A 6 19.64 -15.34 11.15
N ASN A 7 20.39 -14.56 11.93
CA ASN A 7 20.24 -13.10 12.01
C ASN A 7 20.51 -12.42 10.66
N LEU A 8 21.49 -12.90 9.88
CA LEU A 8 21.78 -12.38 8.56
C LEU A 8 20.61 -12.59 7.59
N MET A 9 20.01 -13.79 7.58
CA MET A 9 18.85 -14.09 6.73
C MET A 9 17.63 -13.23 7.07
N ILE A 10 17.37 -13.00 8.37
CA ILE A 10 16.29 -12.13 8.83
C ILE A 10 16.51 -10.69 8.34
N ARG A 11 17.73 -10.15 8.49
CA ARG A 11 18.07 -8.80 8.03
C ARG A 11 17.90 -8.66 6.52
N GLN A 12 18.33 -9.64 5.73
CA GLN A 12 18.15 -9.64 4.27
C GLN A 12 16.68 -9.74 3.87
N ALA A 13 15.88 -10.55 4.57
CA ALA A 13 14.44 -10.64 4.32
C ALA A 13 13.71 -9.32 4.65
N LEU A 14 14.07 -8.67 5.76
CA LEU A 14 13.56 -7.34 6.12
C LEU A 14 13.91 -6.29 5.07
N ALA A 15 15.18 -6.23 4.64
CA ALA A 15 15.64 -5.28 3.64
C ALA A 15 14.91 -5.45 2.29
N ARG A 16 14.74 -6.70 1.84
CA ARG A 16 13.97 -7.00 0.61
C ARG A 16 12.51 -6.59 0.73
N HIS A 17 11.88 -6.85 1.87
CA HIS A 17 10.49 -6.45 2.09
C HIS A 17 10.34 -4.92 2.13
N GLN A 18 11.26 -4.21 2.78
CA GLN A 18 11.27 -2.75 2.79
C GLN A 18 11.41 -2.19 1.38
N ALA A 19 12.35 -2.70 0.58
CA ALA A 19 12.52 -2.28 -0.82
C ALA A 19 11.26 -2.53 -1.66
N ALA A 20 10.54 -3.62 -1.42
CA ALA A 20 9.27 -3.91 -2.07
C ALA A 20 8.17 -2.91 -1.67
N LEU A 21 8.10 -2.53 -0.38
CA LEU A 21 7.18 -1.50 0.11
C LEU A 21 7.49 -0.13 -0.51
N ASP A 22 8.77 0.25 -0.58
CA ASP A 22 9.18 1.52 -1.19
C ASP A 22 8.89 1.54 -2.71
N GLY A 23 9.04 0.39 -3.38
CA GLY A 23 8.65 0.22 -4.78
C GLY A 23 7.13 0.39 -4.96
N TRP A 24 6.34 -0.23 -4.09
CA TRP A 24 4.88 -0.12 -4.10
C TRP A 24 4.39 1.32 -3.87
N VAL A 25 4.94 2.02 -2.87
CA VAL A 25 4.64 3.45 -2.62
C VAL A 25 4.92 4.29 -3.87
N ARG A 26 6.08 4.08 -4.51
CA ARG A 26 6.45 4.79 -5.74
C ARG A 26 5.48 4.52 -6.88
N GLN A 27 5.02 3.28 -7.06
CA GLN A 27 4.05 2.93 -8.10
C GLN A 27 2.72 3.68 -7.93
N VAL A 28 2.22 3.81 -6.70
CA VAL A 28 0.98 4.57 -6.42
C VAL A 28 1.20 6.07 -6.64
N ARG A 29 2.31 6.61 -6.12
CA ARG A 29 2.61 8.05 -6.15
C ARG A 29 2.84 8.58 -7.57
N PHE A 30 3.51 7.80 -8.41
CA PHE A 30 3.90 8.20 -9.77
C PHE A 30 3.11 7.46 -10.86
N ALA A 31 1.93 6.96 -10.53
CA ALA A 31 1.00 6.43 -11.52
C ALA A 31 0.63 7.50 -12.55
N ARG A 32 0.32 7.10 -13.79
CA ARG A 32 -0.08 8.06 -14.83
C ARG A 32 -1.58 8.39 -14.77
N THR A 33 -2.37 7.50 -14.18
CA THR A 33 -3.82 7.68 -14.02
C THR A 33 -4.27 7.26 -12.63
N ALA A 34 -5.44 7.74 -12.19
CA ALA A 34 -6.07 7.28 -10.96
C ALA A 34 -6.29 5.76 -10.99
N GLY A 35 -6.84 5.21 -12.08
CA GLY A 35 -7.02 3.76 -12.21
C GLY A 35 -5.72 2.95 -12.08
N GLU A 36 -4.58 3.46 -12.56
CA GLU A 36 -3.27 2.84 -12.29
C GLU A 36 -2.90 2.92 -10.80
N ALA A 37 -3.08 4.07 -10.15
CA ALA A 37 -2.76 4.27 -8.73
C ALA A 37 -3.56 3.34 -7.81
N PHE A 38 -4.87 3.23 -8.03
CA PHE A 38 -5.77 2.41 -7.22
C PHE A 38 -5.52 0.91 -7.42
N ARG A 39 -5.25 0.47 -8.66
CA ARG A 39 -4.87 -0.93 -8.92
C ARG A 39 -3.51 -1.27 -8.31
N ALA A 40 -2.55 -0.35 -8.32
CA ALA A 40 -1.27 -0.52 -7.63
C ALA A 40 -1.48 -0.62 -6.11
N ALA A 41 -2.31 0.25 -5.53
CA ALA A 41 -2.61 0.24 -4.10
C ALA A 41 -3.25 -1.09 -3.63
N ALA A 42 -4.07 -1.73 -4.46
CA ALA A 42 -4.67 -3.03 -4.16
C ALA A 42 -3.64 -4.19 -4.08
N ARG A 43 -2.41 -3.99 -4.58
CA ARG A 43 -1.35 -5.01 -4.65
C ARG A 43 -0.27 -4.79 -3.59
N GLN A 44 -0.68 -4.58 -2.34
CA GLN A 44 0.27 -4.39 -1.23
C GLN A 44 1.25 -5.59 -1.13
N PRO A 45 2.57 -5.34 -1.06
CA PRO A 45 3.55 -6.40 -0.85
C PRO A 45 3.28 -7.19 0.44
N ILE A 46 3.20 -8.51 0.31
CA ILE A 46 2.99 -9.42 1.44
C ILE A 46 4.36 -9.67 2.11
N PRO A 47 4.48 -9.51 3.45
CA PRO A 47 5.71 -9.87 4.14
C PRO A 47 5.95 -11.39 4.06
N PRO A 48 7.20 -11.85 3.89
CA PRO A 48 7.53 -13.26 4.07
C PRO A 48 7.04 -13.78 5.42
N SER A 49 6.58 -15.03 5.49
CA SER A 49 5.99 -15.63 6.71
C SER A 49 6.89 -15.47 7.94
N LEU A 50 8.20 -15.64 7.77
CA LEU A 50 9.21 -15.40 8.81
C LEU A 50 9.17 -13.97 9.37
N ILE A 51 8.97 -12.96 8.52
CA ILE A 51 8.90 -11.55 8.91
C ILE A 51 7.54 -11.20 9.52
N ALA A 52 6.46 -11.82 9.03
CA ALA A 52 5.12 -11.65 9.61
C ALA A 52 5.12 -12.03 11.10
N SER A 53 5.81 -13.10 11.48
CA SER A 53 5.97 -13.55 12.88
C SER A 53 6.88 -12.66 13.73
N LEU A 54 7.78 -11.87 13.11
CA LEU A 54 8.76 -11.02 13.80
C LEU A 54 8.35 -9.54 13.89
N ARG A 55 7.14 -9.18 13.43
CA ARG A 55 6.61 -7.81 13.41
C ARG A 55 6.64 -7.09 14.77
N VAL A 56 6.59 -7.83 15.87
CA VAL A 56 6.63 -7.26 17.23
C VAL A 56 8.03 -6.75 17.61
N LEU A 57 9.09 -7.33 17.03
CA LEU A 57 10.48 -7.04 17.41
C LEU A 57 11.15 -5.96 16.54
N HIS A 58 10.74 -5.82 15.28
CA HIS A 58 11.39 -4.93 14.31
C HIS A 58 10.49 -3.78 13.82
N GLY A 59 9.35 -3.57 14.47
CA GLY A 59 8.35 -2.60 14.04
C GLY A 59 7.54 -3.07 12.83
N ASN A 60 6.54 -2.26 12.45
CA ASN A 60 5.67 -2.56 11.31
C ASN A 60 6.01 -1.63 10.13
N PRO A 61 7.03 -1.96 9.30
CA PRO A 61 7.41 -1.14 8.14
C PRO A 61 6.24 -0.91 7.16
N GLY A 62 5.31 -1.86 7.12
CA GLY A 62 4.08 -1.74 6.33
C GLY A 62 3.16 -0.60 6.76
N ARG A 63 3.22 -0.14 8.02
CA ARG A 63 2.37 0.97 8.52
C ARG A 63 2.73 2.28 7.85
N ARG A 64 4.02 2.61 7.79
CA ARG A 64 4.51 3.84 7.17
C ARG A 64 4.19 3.86 5.67
N ALA A 65 4.53 2.79 4.96
CA ALA A 65 4.24 2.66 3.53
C ALA A 65 2.74 2.78 3.24
N ARG A 66 1.87 2.21 4.09
CA ARG A 66 0.42 2.33 3.94
C ARG A 66 -0.07 3.77 4.12
N ALA A 67 0.46 4.52 5.08
CA ALA A 67 0.12 5.93 5.27
C ALA A 67 0.56 6.78 4.06
N GLU A 68 1.73 6.50 3.49
CA GLU A 68 2.20 7.20 2.28
C GLU A 68 1.32 6.87 1.06
N VAL A 69 0.90 5.62 0.89
CA VAL A 69 -0.06 5.22 -0.15
C VAL A 69 -1.42 5.88 0.06
N GLU A 70 -1.92 5.93 1.27
CA GLU A 70 -3.19 6.58 1.59
C GLU A 70 -3.16 8.08 1.27
N ALA A 71 -2.08 8.78 1.63
CA ALA A 71 -1.89 10.19 1.26
C ALA A 71 -1.83 10.39 -0.26
N ALA A 72 -1.13 9.51 -0.98
CA ALA A 72 -1.06 9.55 -2.44
C ALA A 72 -2.45 9.33 -3.08
N LEU A 73 -3.21 8.34 -2.60
CA LEU A 73 -4.57 8.08 -3.06
C LEU A 73 -5.51 9.25 -2.79
N ALA A 74 -5.40 9.90 -1.62
CA ALA A 74 -6.22 11.08 -1.31
C ALA A 74 -6.01 12.20 -2.35
N GLY A 75 -4.75 12.47 -2.72
CA GLY A 75 -4.42 13.43 -3.78
C GLY A 75 -4.89 13.01 -5.18
N TRP A 76 -5.12 11.71 -5.43
CA TRP A 76 -5.80 11.25 -6.65
C TRP A 76 -7.29 11.49 -6.58
N VAL A 77 -7.94 11.19 -5.45
CA VAL A 77 -9.39 11.41 -5.27
C VAL A 77 -9.76 12.87 -5.47
N GLU A 78 -8.95 13.79 -4.95
CA GLU A 78 -9.17 15.24 -5.10
C GLU A 78 -9.15 15.73 -6.56
N LYS A 79 -8.57 14.96 -7.48
CA LYS A 79 -8.48 15.29 -8.91
C LYS A 79 -9.56 14.60 -9.75
N LEU A 80 -10.36 13.72 -9.16
CA LEU A 80 -11.40 12.99 -9.89
C LEU A 80 -12.64 13.88 -10.08
N PRO A 81 -13.28 13.85 -11.26
CA PRO A 81 -14.59 14.46 -11.44
C PRO A 81 -15.66 13.68 -10.66
N ALA A 82 -16.72 14.37 -10.25
CA ALA A 82 -17.85 13.76 -9.53
C ALA A 82 -18.55 12.66 -10.35
N ASP A 83 -18.60 12.85 -11.68
CA ASP A 83 -19.21 11.90 -12.62
C ASP A 83 -18.21 10.91 -13.23
N ASP A 84 -17.07 10.65 -12.57
CA ASP A 84 -16.08 9.71 -13.11
C ASP A 84 -16.71 8.30 -13.26
N PRO A 85 -16.79 7.76 -14.49
CA PRO A 85 -17.46 6.47 -14.73
C PRO A 85 -16.74 5.29 -14.08
N HIS A 86 -15.48 5.45 -13.66
CA HIS A 86 -14.66 4.42 -13.04
C HIS A 86 -14.76 4.39 -11.51
N LEU A 87 -15.49 5.33 -10.86
CA LEU A 87 -15.65 5.35 -9.40
C LEU A 87 -16.00 3.98 -8.79
N PRO A 88 -16.93 3.17 -9.34
CA PRO A 88 -17.24 1.86 -8.77
C PRO A 88 -16.04 0.89 -8.76
N GLU A 89 -15.18 0.96 -9.78
CA GLU A 89 -13.97 0.14 -9.85
C GLU A 89 -12.92 0.62 -8.82
N LEU A 90 -12.72 1.94 -8.72
CA LEU A 90 -11.79 2.53 -7.76
C LEU A 90 -12.21 2.18 -6.33
N MET A 91 -13.50 2.29 -6.00
CA MET A 91 -14.04 1.92 -4.69
C MET A 91 -13.79 0.43 -4.38
N ARG A 92 -13.99 -0.46 -5.35
CA ARG A 92 -13.72 -1.90 -5.18
C ARG A 92 -12.25 -2.15 -4.87
N ALA A 93 -11.34 -1.44 -5.53
CA ALA A 93 -9.90 -1.61 -5.34
C ALA A 93 -9.41 -1.25 -3.92
N VAL A 94 -10.08 -0.30 -3.24
CA VAL A 94 -9.68 0.16 -1.90
C VAL A 94 -10.54 -0.38 -0.76
N ARG A 95 -11.64 -1.08 -1.07
CA ARG A 95 -12.58 -1.61 -0.07
C ARG A 95 -11.86 -2.54 0.91
N GLY A 96 -11.99 -2.26 2.21
CA GLY A 96 -11.34 -3.04 3.28
C GLY A 96 -9.85 -2.74 3.49
N HIS A 97 -9.19 -2.06 2.55
CA HIS A 97 -7.78 -1.70 2.63
C HIS A 97 -7.58 -0.22 3.00
N PHE A 98 -8.34 0.70 2.42
CA PHE A 98 -8.21 2.14 2.69
C PHE A 98 -9.60 2.74 2.96
N PRO A 99 -10.12 2.62 4.19
CA PRO A 99 -11.50 2.98 4.51
C PRO A 99 -11.78 4.48 4.36
N GLU A 100 -10.82 5.35 4.65
CA GLU A 100 -10.96 6.80 4.45
C GLU A 100 -11.05 7.15 2.95
N ILE A 101 -10.21 6.51 2.11
CA ILE A 101 -10.23 6.71 0.66
C ILE A 101 -11.55 6.23 0.05
N HIS A 102 -12.05 5.08 0.51
CA HIS A 102 -13.36 4.60 0.11
C HIS A 102 -14.46 5.60 0.46
N ARG A 103 -14.45 6.17 1.67
CA ARG A 103 -15.41 7.21 2.08
C ARG A 103 -15.32 8.47 1.22
N LYS A 104 -14.11 8.92 0.88
CA LYS A 104 -13.91 10.07 -0.01
C LYS A 104 -14.46 9.81 -1.41
N LEU A 105 -14.24 8.63 -1.97
CA LEU A 105 -14.82 8.23 -3.27
C LEU A 105 -16.35 8.15 -3.21
N GLU A 106 -16.91 7.62 -2.13
CA GLU A 106 -18.36 7.55 -1.95
C GLU A 106 -19.00 8.95 -1.88
N ALA A 107 -18.30 9.91 -1.26
CA ALA A 107 -18.75 11.30 -1.18
C ALA A 107 -18.78 12.00 -2.55
N LEU A 108 -17.89 11.64 -3.49
CA LEU A 108 -17.90 12.21 -4.85
C LEU A 108 -19.13 11.81 -5.68
N ARG A 109 -19.79 10.70 -5.33
CA ARG A 109 -20.97 10.20 -6.04
C ARG A 109 -22.27 10.93 -5.64
N ARG A 110 -22.26 11.66 -4.52
CA ARG A 110 -23.44 12.32 -3.96
C ARG A 110 -23.57 13.74 -4.46
#